data_AF-A0A442ERU8-F1
#
_entry.id   AF-A0A442ERU8-F1
#
_cell.length_a   1.000
_cell.length_b   1.000
_cell.length_c   1.000
_cell.angle_alpha   90.00
_cell.angle_beta   90.00
_cell.angle_gamma   90.00
#
_symmetry.space_group_name_H-M   'P 1'
#
loop_
_entity.id
_entity.type
_entity.pdbx_description
1 polymer ?
#
loop_
_entity_poly.entity_id
_entity_poly.type
_entity_poly.pdbx_seq_one_letter_code
_entity_poly.pdbx_strand_id
1 'polypeptide(L)'
;MSLDVKFREAFDAYLAADRHKTATIEAFAALIPPVPADLVCARKNGFYSGLTREERDLEGNTIYQPHGFARRIYDSDRIREAHGRWFNHSSGREFKALFRRAKKYEDAKERALVATGIKAAVQEREFAIDDVRRAFYDICDADAWTVTGLIAKANAKTCFASIGKETKFFSSYGGDKLAVDILRVMGKLA
;
A
#
# COMPACT_ATOMS: atom_id res chain seq x y z
N MET A 1 5.86 -8.01 -31.25
CA MET A 1 4.82 -8.23 -30.22
C MET A 1 3.85 -7.06 -30.26
N SER A 2 2.55 -7.31 -30.39
CA SER A 2 1.54 -6.25 -30.47
C SER A 2 1.34 -5.58 -29.09
N LEU A 3 0.91 -4.32 -29.08
CA LEU A 3 0.75 -3.55 -27.85
C LEU A 3 -0.34 -4.14 -26.93
N ASP A 4 -1.40 -4.72 -27.50
CA ASP A 4 -2.44 -5.40 -26.75
C ASP A 4 -1.91 -6.63 -25.99
N VAL A 5 -0.98 -7.38 -26.58
CA VAL A 5 -0.31 -8.51 -25.93
C VAL A 5 0.56 -8.01 -24.77
N LYS A 6 1.39 -6.97 -25.00
CA LYS A 6 2.20 -6.34 -23.94
C LYS A 6 1.36 -5.89 -22.75
N PHE A 7 0.22 -5.24 -23.02
CA PHE A 7 -0.67 -4.78 -21.96
C PHE A 7 -1.28 -5.94 -21.19
N ARG A 8 -1.74 -6.99 -21.88
CA ARG A 8 -2.30 -8.18 -21.21
C ARG A 8 -1.26 -8.87 -20.33
N GLU A 9 -0.05 -9.06 -20.83
CA GLU A 9 1.05 -9.64 -20.05
C GLU A 9 1.36 -8.80 -18.80
N ALA A 10 1.44 -7.47 -18.93
CA ALA A 10 1.64 -6.57 -17.79
C ALA A 10 0.47 -6.64 -16.80
N PHE A 11 -0.77 -6.70 -17.30
CA PHE A 11 -1.96 -6.76 -16.46
C PHE A 11 -2.08 -8.10 -15.72
N ASP A 12 -1.77 -9.22 -16.39
CA ASP A 12 -1.74 -10.54 -15.78
C ASP A 12 -0.64 -10.64 -14.70
N ALA A 13 0.53 -10.02 -14.94
CA ALA A 13 1.58 -9.90 -13.95
C ALA A 13 1.13 -9.07 -12.74
N TYR A 14 0.42 -7.95 -12.96
CA TYR A 14 -0.21 -7.19 -11.88
C TYR A 14 -1.21 -8.03 -11.08
N LEU A 15 -2.10 -8.80 -11.73
CA LEU A 15 -3.05 -9.66 -11.03
C LEU A 15 -2.36 -10.76 -10.22
N ALA A 16 -1.25 -11.29 -10.70
CA ALA A 16 -0.43 -12.23 -9.94
C ALA A 16 0.20 -11.56 -8.70
N ALA A 17 0.81 -10.38 -8.87
CA ALA A 17 1.41 -9.63 -7.77
C ALA A 17 0.39 -9.15 -6.72
N ASP A 18 -0.81 -8.74 -7.16
CA ASP A 18 -1.91 -8.32 -6.27
C ASP A 18 -2.43 -9.50 -5.43
N ARG A 19 -2.58 -10.69 -6.04
CA ARG A 19 -2.91 -11.92 -5.31
C ARG A 19 -1.81 -12.32 -4.34
N HIS A 20 -0.54 -12.23 -4.75
CA HIS A 20 0.59 -12.52 -3.88
C HIS A 20 0.65 -11.58 -2.67
N LYS A 21 0.48 -10.26 -2.87
CA LYS A 21 0.36 -9.28 -1.78
C LYS A 21 -0.78 -9.66 -0.84
N THR A 22 -1.95 -9.98 -1.37
CA THR A 22 -3.14 -10.35 -0.56
C THR A 22 -2.87 -11.56 0.32
N ALA A 23 -2.35 -12.66 -0.26
CA ALA A 23 -1.99 -13.85 0.49
C ALA A 23 -0.93 -13.56 1.57
N THR A 24 0.02 -12.67 1.28
CA THR A 24 1.07 -12.30 2.22
C THR A 24 0.56 -11.44 3.38
N ILE A 25 -0.43 -10.58 3.13
CA ILE A 25 -1.15 -9.82 4.18
C ILE A 25 -1.84 -10.79 5.14
N GLU A 26 -2.55 -11.80 4.62
CA GLU A 26 -3.24 -12.80 5.43
C GLU A 26 -2.24 -13.61 6.27
N ALA A 27 -1.14 -14.06 5.67
CA ALA A 27 -0.06 -14.74 6.38
C ALA A 27 0.56 -13.86 7.48
N PHE A 28 0.72 -12.56 7.22
CA PHE A 28 1.27 -11.63 8.21
C PHE A 28 0.31 -11.45 9.38
N ALA A 29 -0.98 -11.25 9.10
CA ALA A 29 -2.02 -11.10 10.10
C ALA A 29 -2.11 -12.33 11.02
N ALA A 30 -1.83 -13.53 10.49
CA ALA A 30 -1.79 -14.76 11.27
C ALA A 30 -0.55 -14.88 12.19
N LEU A 31 0.56 -14.23 11.86
CA LEU A 31 1.82 -14.31 12.61
C LEU A 31 2.01 -13.19 13.62
N ILE A 32 1.50 -11.98 13.35
CA ILE A 32 1.70 -10.85 14.24
C ILE A 32 0.82 -10.98 15.49
N PRO A 33 1.39 -10.88 16.71
CA PRO A 33 0.57 -10.84 17.92
C PRO A 33 -0.27 -9.56 17.96
N PRO A 34 -1.46 -9.58 18.56
CA PRO A 34 -2.25 -8.36 18.74
C PRO A 34 -1.48 -7.34 19.58
N VAL A 35 -1.70 -6.06 19.32
CA VAL A 35 -1.12 -4.98 20.13
C VAL A 35 -1.60 -5.13 21.58
N PRO A 36 -0.69 -5.28 22.56
CA PRO A 36 -1.05 -5.30 23.97
C PRO A 36 -1.80 -4.03 24.37
N ALA A 37 -2.89 -4.17 25.12
CA ALA A 37 -3.76 -3.05 25.49
C ALA A 37 -3.03 -1.96 26.30
N ASP A 38 -2.03 -2.34 27.09
CA ASP A 38 -1.19 -1.42 27.86
C ASP A 38 -0.14 -0.68 27.01
N LEU A 39 0.14 -1.14 25.79
CA LEU A 39 0.92 -0.38 24.81
C LEU A 39 0.07 0.64 24.05
N VAL A 40 -1.26 0.53 24.11
CA VAL A 40 -2.16 1.51 23.50
C VAL A 40 -2.30 2.70 24.45
N CYS A 41 -1.80 3.85 24.03
CA CYS A 41 -1.85 5.06 24.83
C CYS A 41 -3.28 5.62 24.88
N ALA A 42 -3.99 5.37 25.97
CA ALA A 42 -5.23 6.07 26.28
C ALA A 42 -4.89 7.54 26.56
N ARG A 43 -5.45 8.45 25.77
CA ARG A 43 -5.19 9.91 25.79
C ARG A 43 -5.59 10.62 27.09
N LYS A 44 -5.82 9.89 28.20
CA LYS A 44 -6.36 10.45 29.45
C LYS A 44 -5.49 11.56 30.02
N ASN A 45 -4.16 11.50 29.87
CA ASN A 45 -3.26 12.53 30.38
C ASN A 45 -2.21 12.86 29.31
N GLY A 46 -2.13 14.12 28.86
CA GLY A 46 -1.20 14.60 27.80
C GLY A 46 0.29 14.46 28.07
N PHE A 47 0.69 13.71 29.10
CA PHE A 47 2.06 13.49 29.58
C PHE A 47 2.90 12.55 28.70
N TYR A 48 2.30 11.72 27.85
CA TYR A 48 3.00 10.64 27.14
C TYR A 48 3.05 10.81 25.60
N SER A 49 2.73 11.99 25.10
CA SER A 49 2.73 12.27 23.65
C SER A 49 4.13 12.14 23.02
N GLY A 50 5.21 12.35 23.78
CA GLY A 50 6.59 12.19 23.33
C GLY A 50 7.06 10.73 23.24
N LEU A 51 6.39 9.79 23.91
CA LEU A 51 6.82 8.38 24.01
C LEU A 51 6.12 7.44 23.02
N THR A 52 5.17 7.98 22.25
CA THR A 52 4.25 7.18 21.45
C THR A 52 4.32 7.60 19.98
N ARG A 53 4.03 6.67 19.08
CA ARG A 53 3.87 6.94 17.64
C ARG A 53 2.45 6.63 17.19
N GLU A 54 2.05 7.21 16.07
CA GLU A 54 0.83 6.76 15.39
C GLU A 54 1.00 5.31 14.95
N GLU A 55 -0.01 4.50 15.23
CA GLU A 55 -0.05 3.16 14.70
C GLU A 55 -0.43 3.20 13.23
N ARG A 56 0.34 2.47 12.43
CA ARG A 56 0.12 2.31 11.01
C ARG A 56 -0.28 0.89 10.70
N ASP A 57 -1.22 0.74 9.76
CA ASP A 57 -1.54 -0.53 9.15
C ASP A 57 -0.38 -1.03 8.27
N LEU A 58 -0.62 -2.13 7.56
CA LEU A 58 0.37 -2.75 6.68
C LEU A 58 0.70 -1.93 5.43
N GLU A 59 -0.18 -1.02 5.06
CA GLU A 59 -0.02 -0.13 3.92
C GLU A 59 0.58 1.23 4.33
N GLY A 60 0.88 1.40 5.61
CA GLY A 60 1.43 2.64 6.16
C GLY A 60 0.38 3.69 6.49
N ASN A 61 -0.91 3.38 6.37
CA ASN A 61 -1.99 4.30 6.72
C ASN A 61 -2.17 4.34 8.24
N THR A 62 -2.41 5.54 8.77
CA THR A 62 -2.71 5.74 10.19
C THR A 62 -4.02 5.07 10.58
N ILE A 63 -4.00 4.26 11.64
CA ILE A 63 -5.20 3.61 12.18
C ILE A 63 -5.93 4.61 13.09
N TYR A 64 -7.18 4.95 12.74
CA TYR A 64 -8.02 5.84 13.54
C TYR A 64 -8.96 5.04 14.45
N GLN A 65 -9.15 5.51 15.68
CA GLN A 65 -10.21 5.00 16.57
C GLN A 65 -11.58 5.54 16.13
N PRO A 66 -12.71 4.90 16.53
CA PRO A 66 -14.07 5.31 16.14
C PRO A 66 -14.40 6.79 16.43
N HIS A 67 -13.70 7.42 17.37
CA HIS A 67 -13.88 8.82 17.74
C HIS A 67 -12.89 9.79 17.06
N GLY A 68 -12.30 9.39 15.93
CA GLY A 68 -11.63 10.30 14.98
C GLY A 68 -10.16 10.63 15.28
N PHE A 69 -9.57 10.08 16.35
CA PHE A 69 -8.14 10.29 16.65
C PHE A 69 -7.30 9.07 16.22
N ALA A 70 -6.09 9.35 15.73
CA ALA A 70 -5.09 8.32 15.46
C ALA A 70 -4.82 7.50 16.72
N ARG A 71 -4.90 6.17 16.60
CA ARG A 71 -4.47 5.23 17.64
C ARG A 71 -2.97 5.36 17.79
N ARG A 72 -2.50 5.58 19.03
CA ARG A 72 -1.08 5.72 19.33
C ARG A 72 -0.59 4.57 20.19
N ILE A 73 0.58 4.04 19.84
CA ILE A 73 1.25 2.98 20.57
C ILE A 73 2.57 3.47 21.11
N TYR A 74 2.95 2.98 22.29
CA TYR A 74 4.27 3.23 22.85
C TYR A 74 5.37 2.64 21.96
N ASP A 75 6.43 3.43 21.75
CA ASP A 75 7.56 3.10 20.89
C ASP A 75 8.79 2.83 21.75
N SER A 76 9.45 1.69 21.54
CA SER A 76 10.55 1.28 22.43
C SER A 76 11.75 2.23 22.33
N ASP A 77 12.04 2.77 21.15
CA ASP A 77 13.13 3.73 20.96
C ASP A 77 12.85 5.05 21.66
N ARG A 78 11.63 5.60 21.51
CA ARG A 78 11.24 6.83 22.23
C ARG A 78 11.28 6.67 23.74
N ILE A 79 10.85 5.52 24.26
CA ILE A 79 10.94 5.24 25.70
C ILE A 79 12.41 5.16 26.16
N ARG A 80 13.25 4.48 25.38
CA ARG A 80 14.68 4.34 25.67
C ARG A 80 15.39 5.69 25.66
N GLU A 81 15.10 6.55 24.70
CA GLU A 81 15.67 7.90 24.60
C GLU A 81 15.28 8.77 25.80
N ALA A 82 14.00 8.80 26.16
CA ALA A 82 13.51 9.66 27.24
C ALA A 82 13.88 9.14 28.64
N HIS A 83 13.82 7.82 28.86
CA HIS A 83 13.87 7.22 30.19
C HIS A 83 14.94 6.16 30.39
N GLY A 84 15.74 5.82 29.36
CA GLY A 84 16.73 4.75 29.42
C GLY A 84 17.73 4.89 30.56
N ARG A 85 18.17 6.12 30.87
CA ARG A 85 19.08 6.41 32.00
C ARG A 85 18.49 6.05 33.36
N TRP A 86 17.16 6.00 33.49
CA TRP A 86 16.45 5.74 34.74
C TRP A 86 16.03 4.28 34.93
N PHE A 87 16.24 3.40 33.94
CA PHE A 87 15.72 2.02 33.98
C PHE A 87 16.18 1.22 35.22
N ASN A 88 17.34 1.52 35.78
CA ASN A 88 17.86 0.83 36.96
C ASN A 88 17.50 1.53 38.28
N HIS A 89 16.82 2.68 38.22
CA HIS A 89 16.28 3.38 39.40
C HIS A 89 14.87 2.89 39.72
N SER A 90 14.46 3.03 40.98
CA SER A 90 13.09 2.71 41.43
C SER A 90 12.03 3.45 40.61
N SER A 91 12.26 4.72 40.30
CA SER A 91 11.39 5.59 39.49
C SER A 91 11.28 5.19 38.01
N GLY A 92 12.21 4.37 37.49
CA GLY A 92 12.21 3.93 36.09
C GLY A 92 11.77 2.49 35.86
N ARG A 93 11.37 1.74 36.91
CA ARG A 93 10.93 0.34 36.78
C ARG A 93 9.74 0.20 35.85
N GLU A 94 8.77 1.10 35.95
CA GLU A 94 7.57 1.10 35.10
C GLU A 94 7.93 1.33 33.63
N PHE A 95 8.75 2.35 33.34
CA PHE A 95 9.23 2.61 31.97
C PHE A 95 10.10 1.48 31.41
N LYS A 96 10.90 0.81 32.25
CA LYS A 96 11.66 -0.38 31.84
C LYS A 96 10.74 -1.54 31.47
N ALA A 97 9.67 -1.76 32.24
CA ALA A 97 8.67 -2.79 31.92
C ALA A 97 7.94 -2.45 30.61
N LEU A 98 7.53 -1.18 30.44
CA LEU A 98 6.89 -0.70 29.23
C LEU A 98 7.80 -0.83 28.00
N PHE A 99 9.07 -0.42 28.11
CA PHE A 99 10.11 -0.60 27.09
C PHE A 99 10.24 -2.06 26.66
N ARG A 100 10.36 -2.99 27.62
CA ARG A 100 10.50 -4.43 27.32
C ARG A 100 9.29 -4.98 26.57
N ARG A 101 8.08 -4.53 26.91
CA ARG A 101 6.85 -4.94 26.22
C ARG A 101 6.78 -4.37 24.81
N ALA A 102 7.06 -3.08 24.65
CA ALA A 102 7.13 -2.42 23.34
C ALA A 102 8.16 -3.11 22.43
N LYS A 103 9.37 -3.35 22.95
CA LYS A 103 10.44 -4.04 22.22
C LYS A 103 10.05 -5.46 21.82
N LYS A 104 9.43 -6.23 22.72
CA LYS A 104 8.96 -7.59 22.44
C LYS A 104 7.92 -7.61 21.31
N TYR A 105 6.98 -6.67 21.33
CA TYR A 105 5.97 -6.53 20.27
C TYR A 105 6.61 -6.12 18.94
N GLU A 106 7.48 -5.11 18.94
CA GLU A 106 8.20 -4.65 17.76
C GLU A 106 9.08 -5.74 17.14
N ASP A 107 9.78 -6.52 17.97
CA ASP A 107 10.58 -7.66 17.52
C ASP A 107 9.71 -8.77 16.93
N ALA A 108 8.53 -9.02 17.50
CA ALA A 108 7.58 -9.97 16.93
C ALA A 108 7.03 -9.48 15.59
N LYS A 109 6.70 -8.18 15.48
CA LYS A 109 6.29 -7.54 14.23
C LYS A 109 7.38 -7.63 13.17
N GLU A 110 8.64 -7.30 13.49
CA GLU A 110 9.73 -7.39 12.51
C GLU A 110 9.99 -8.84 12.08
N ARG A 111 9.96 -9.81 13.02
CA ARG A 111 10.04 -11.23 12.65
C ARG A 111 8.91 -11.65 11.71
N ALA A 112 7.68 -11.20 11.96
CA ALA A 112 6.56 -11.47 11.06
C ALA A 112 6.76 -10.81 9.69
N LEU A 113 7.24 -9.56 9.64
CA LEU A 113 7.54 -8.85 8.38
C LEU A 113 8.60 -9.60 7.55
N VAL A 114 9.64 -10.10 8.19
CA VAL A 114 10.71 -10.87 7.55
C VAL A 114 10.20 -12.25 7.11
N ALA A 115 9.45 -12.95 7.97
CA ALA A 115 8.96 -14.29 7.70
C ALA A 115 7.97 -14.35 6.53
N THR A 116 7.13 -13.33 6.37
CA THR A 116 6.15 -13.29 5.28
C THR A 116 6.68 -12.66 4.00
N GLY A 117 7.72 -11.84 4.07
CA GLY A 117 8.22 -11.12 2.89
C GLY A 117 7.25 -10.05 2.38
N ILE A 118 6.32 -9.57 3.22
CA ILE A 118 5.29 -8.60 2.81
C ILE A 118 5.86 -7.32 2.18
N LYS A 119 7.04 -6.85 2.63
CA LYS A 119 7.72 -5.68 2.04
C LYS A 119 8.03 -5.91 0.56
N ALA A 120 8.51 -7.11 0.22
CA ALA A 120 8.81 -7.47 -1.16
C ALA A 120 7.54 -7.61 -2.00
N ALA A 121 6.48 -8.23 -1.47
CA ALA A 121 5.21 -8.38 -2.18
C ALA A 121 4.52 -7.02 -2.46
N VAL A 122 4.62 -6.06 -1.52
CA VAL A 122 4.14 -4.69 -1.74
C VAL A 122 4.92 -4.02 -2.87
N GLN A 123 6.25 -4.11 -2.84
CA GLN A 123 7.12 -3.51 -3.86
C GLN A 123 6.91 -4.15 -5.25
N GLU A 124 6.76 -5.48 -5.31
CA GLU A 124 6.46 -6.22 -6.54
C GLU A 124 5.16 -5.71 -7.17
N ARG A 125 4.11 -5.52 -6.37
CA ARG A 125 2.84 -4.97 -6.83
C ARG A 125 2.99 -3.53 -7.34
N GLU A 126 3.76 -2.69 -6.67
CA GLU A 126 4.01 -1.31 -7.11
C GLU A 126 4.70 -1.28 -8.48
N PHE A 127 5.73 -2.11 -8.67
CA PHE A 127 6.39 -2.23 -9.98
C PHE A 127 5.45 -2.76 -11.06
N ALA A 128 4.60 -3.74 -10.75
CA ALA A 128 3.63 -4.24 -11.70
C ALA A 128 2.59 -3.18 -12.09
N ILE A 129 2.18 -2.30 -11.17
CA ILE A 129 1.30 -1.16 -11.47
C ILE A 129 1.99 -0.17 -12.42
N ASP A 130 3.27 0.13 -12.19
CA ASP A 130 4.04 1.02 -13.06
C ASP A 130 4.20 0.44 -14.47
N ASP A 131 4.41 -0.87 -14.60
CA ASP A 131 4.50 -1.54 -15.90
C ASP A 131 3.15 -1.56 -16.63
N VAL A 132 2.03 -1.82 -15.93
CA VAL A 132 0.70 -1.67 -16.52
C VAL A 132 0.46 -0.21 -16.95
N ARG A 133 0.88 0.76 -16.14
CA ARG A 133 0.74 2.19 -16.45
C ARG A 133 1.48 2.55 -17.74
N ARG A 134 2.74 2.09 -17.91
CA ARG A 134 3.51 2.29 -19.15
C ARG A 134 2.82 1.65 -20.35
N ALA A 135 2.43 0.38 -20.24
CA ALA A 135 1.76 -0.33 -21.33
C ALA A 135 0.40 0.30 -21.68
N PHE A 136 -0.32 0.84 -20.70
CA PHE A 136 -1.55 1.59 -20.89
C PHE A 136 -1.32 2.85 -21.74
N TYR A 137 -0.32 3.67 -21.37
CA TYR A 137 0.00 4.86 -22.15
C TYR A 137 0.44 4.53 -23.57
N ASP A 138 1.27 3.50 -23.76
CA ASP A 138 1.69 3.04 -25.09
C ASP A 138 0.48 2.66 -25.97
N ILE A 139 -0.48 1.91 -25.43
CA ILE A 139 -1.72 1.57 -26.15
C ILE A 139 -2.55 2.81 -26.46
N CYS A 140 -2.69 3.72 -25.50
CA CYS A 140 -3.56 4.89 -25.66
C CYS A 140 -2.97 5.90 -26.64
N ASP A 141 -1.65 6.02 -26.74
CA ASP A 141 -0.97 6.92 -27.64
C ASP A 141 -0.85 6.40 -29.08
N ALA A 142 -0.81 5.08 -29.27
CA ALA A 142 -0.76 4.46 -30.60
C ALA A 142 -2.06 4.72 -31.39
N ASP A 143 -1.98 5.12 -32.65
CA ASP A 143 -3.19 5.33 -33.46
C ASP A 143 -3.94 4.01 -33.72
N ALA A 144 -5.26 4.02 -33.52
CA ALA A 144 -6.11 2.87 -33.84
C ALA A 144 -6.81 3.10 -35.18
N TRP A 145 -6.39 2.34 -36.19
CA TRP A 145 -6.95 2.38 -37.56
C TRP A 145 -8.00 1.30 -37.82
N THR A 146 -8.25 0.43 -36.83
CA THR A 146 -9.17 -0.70 -36.94
C THR A 146 -10.07 -0.80 -35.72
N VAL A 147 -11.22 -1.45 -35.88
CA VAL A 147 -12.13 -1.78 -34.76
C VAL A 147 -11.41 -2.59 -33.69
N THR A 148 -10.54 -3.53 -34.09
CA THR A 148 -9.72 -4.31 -33.15
C THR A 148 -8.81 -3.41 -32.30
N GLY A 149 -8.20 -2.38 -32.89
CA GLY A 149 -7.41 -1.39 -32.16
C GLY A 149 -8.24 -0.59 -31.15
N LEU A 150 -9.46 -0.18 -31.53
CA LEU A 150 -10.39 0.49 -30.62
C LEU A 150 -10.77 -0.38 -29.42
N ILE A 151 -11.08 -1.66 -29.67
CA ILE A 151 -11.41 -2.63 -28.62
C ILE A 151 -10.22 -2.82 -27.68
N ALA A 152 -8.99 -2.91 -28.21
CA ALA A 152 -7.78 -3.02 -27.39
C ALA A 152 -7.62 -1.81 -26.46
N LYS A 153 -7.80 -0.59 -26.96
CA LYS A 153 -7.76 0.64 -26.13
C LYS A 153 -8.86 0.68 -25.08
N ALA A 154 -10.10 0.37 -25.45
CA ALA A 154 -11.23 0.36 -24.53
C ALA A 154 -11.05 -0.66 -23.40
N ASN A 155 -10.52 -1.85 -23.72
CA ASN A 155 -10.18 -2.86 -22.73
C ASN A 155 -9.05 -2.38 -21.81
N ALA A 156 -7.97 -1.81 -22.37
CA ALA A 156 -6.86 -1.31 -21.57
C ALA A 156 -7.31 -0.22 -20.57
N LYS A 157 -8.18 0.70 -21.00
CA LYS A 157 -8.76 1.73 -20.14
C LYS A 157 -9.62 1.15 -19.02
N THR A 158 -10.47 0.17 -19.33
CA THR A 158 -11.30 -0.51 -18.33
C THR A 158 -10.44 -1.26 -17.30
N CYS A 159 -9.44 -2.03 -17.76
CA CYS A 159 -8.51 -2.76 -16.90
C CYS A 159 -7.70 -1.80 -16.01
N PHE A 160 -7.09 -0.75 -16.56
CA PHE A 160 -6.31 0.21 -15.78
C PHE A 160 -7.15 0.97 -14.74
N ALA A 161 -8.40 1.33 -15.09
CA ALA A 161 -9.33 1.96 -14.16
C ALA A 161 -9.74 1.06 -12.98
N SER A 162 -9.59 -0.25 -13.12
CA SER A 162 -9.96 -1.23 -12.08
C SER A 162 -8.91 -1.35 -10.96
N ILE A 163 -7.67 -0.92 -11.19
CA ILE A 163 -6.55 -1.05 -10.24
C ILE A 163 -6.75 -0.21 -8.96
N GLY A 164 -7.37 0.98 -9.07
CA GLY A 164 -7.59 1.86 -7.93
C GLY A 164 -8.19 3.22 -8.28
N LYS A 165 -8.49 4.04 -7.26
CA LYS A 165 -9.11 5.37 -7.45
C LYS A 165 -8.22 6.32 -8.26
N GLU A 166 -6.92 6.30 -8.00
CA GLU A 166 -5.95 7.14 -8.69
C GLU A 166 -5.79 6.74 -10.16
N THR A 167 -5.67 5.44 -10.46
CA THR A 167 -5.62 4.96 -11.85
C THR A 167 -6.94 5.19 -12.57
N LYS A 168 -8.08 5.13 -11.88
CA LYS A 168 -9.38 5.54 -12.44
C LYS A 168 -9.37 7.00 -12.87
N PHE A 169 -8.82 7.91 -12.07
CA PHE A 169 -8.64 9.31 -12.45
C PHE A 169 -7.70 9.45 -13.65
N PHE A 170 -6.55 8.79 -13.67
CA PHE A 170 -5.63 8.85 -14.83
C PHE A 170 -6.23 8.23 -16.11
N SER A 171 -7.04 7.18 -15.98
CA SER A 171 -7.70 6.54 -17.11
C SER A 171 -8.69 7.48 -17.81
N SER A 172 -9.28 8.45 -17.10
CA SER A 172 -10.18 9.42 -17.72
C SER A 172 -9.43 10.40 -18.63
N TYR A 173 -8.17 10.73 -18.34
CA TYR A 173 -7.33 11.62 -19.16
C TYR A 173 -6.51 10.89 -20.23
N GLY A 174 -6.08 9.65 -19.97
CA GLY A 174 -5.28 8.85 -20.91
C GLY A 174 -6.07 8.32 -22.11
N GLY A 175 -7.06 9.06 -22.62
CA GLY A 175 -7.98 8.63 -23.67
C GLY A 175 -8.40 9.70 -24.65
N ASP A 176 -7.74 10.86 -24.68
CA ASP A 176 -8.07 11.95 -25.62
C ASP A 176 -7.99 11.48 -27.09
N LYS A 177 -7.12 10.52 -27.40
CA LYS A 177 -7.06 9.90 -28.73
C LYS A 177 -8.19 8.92 -29.02
N LEU A 178 -8.85 8.31 -28.03
CA LEU A 178 -9.87 7.29 -28.32
C LEU A 178 -11.06 7.86 -29.09
N ALA A 179 -11.50 9.08 -28.75
CA ALA A 179 -12.55 9.76 -29.51
C ALA A 179 -12.10 10.07 -30.95
N VAL A 180 -10.86 10.52 -31.12
CA VAL A 180 -10.25 10.79 -32.44
C VAL A 180 -10.14 9.50 -33.26
N ASP A 181 -9.70 8.40 -32.65
CA ASP A 181 -9.59 7.10 -33.30
C ASP A 181 -10.94 6.52 -33.69
N ILE A 182 -11.99 6.71 -32.87
CA ILE A 182 -13.35 6.30 -33.23
C ILE A 182 -13.76 7.04 -34.51
N LEU A 183 -13.58 8.36 -34.56
CA LEU A 183 -13.90 9.14 -35.74
C LEU A 183 -13.07 8.71 -36.95
N ARG A 184 -11.78 8.41 -36.76
CA ARG A 184 -10.89 7.89 -37.81
C ARG A 184 -11.37 6.55 -38.38
N VAL A 185 -11.67 5.57 -37.52
CA VAL A 185 -12.18 4.25 -37.94
C VAL A 185 -13.56 4.35 -38.60
N MET A 186 -14.38 5.31 -38.17
CA MET A 186 -15.68 5.60 -38.80
C MET A 186 -15.56 6.37 -40.13
N GLY A 187 -14.34 6.70 -40.58
CA GLY A 187 -14.10 7.47 -41.81
C GLY A 187 -14.50 8.95 -41.71
N LYS A 188 -14.59 9.49 -40.48
CA LYS A 188 -14.93 10.89 -40.18
C LYS A 188 -13.70 11.78 -39.95
N LEU A 189 -12.51 11.18 -39.87
CA LEU A 189 -11.22 11.85 -39.76
C LEU A 189 -10.23 11.13 -40.68
N ALA A 190 -9.57 11.89 -41.55
CA ALA A 190 -8.56 11.41 -42.51
C ALA A 190 -7.17 11.33 -41.86
#